data_AF-A0A966UIE5-F1
#
_entry.id   AF-A0A966UIE5-F1
#
_cell.length_a   1.000
_cell.length_b   1.000
_cell.length_c   1.000
_cell.angle_alpha   90.00
_cell.angle_beta   90.00
_cell.angle_gamma   90.00
#
_symmetry.space_group_name_H-M   'P 1'
#
loop_
_entity.id
_entity.type
_entity.pdbx_description
1 polymer ?
#
loop_
_entity_poly.entity_id
_entity_poly.type
_entity_poly.pdbx_seq_one_letter_code
_entity_poly.pdbx_strand_id
1 'polypeptide(L)'
;MIAVSLMGLVVAGVLGAMWSSVRLSRFSDDQAKVEAVLGSAADRLANYAYIPCPTISGNGGYLPIVQAAAGTVDWPSSTVTLTSVRFWSPTSTSTGTWSTTNGLTNGECNEAASLTTARTLQLVTIEVTSPSGYRKTLEVVKNNVFPRIIS
;
A
#
# COMPACT_ATOMS: atom_id res chain seq x y z
N MET A 1 43.33 1.26 -41.00
CA MET A 1 43.24 1.09 -39.53
C MET A 1 42.20 2.03 -38.89
N ILE A 2 42.16 3.32 -39.26
CA ILE A 2 41.23 4.33 -38.70
C ILE A 2 39.73 4.00 -38.92
N ALA A 3 39.36 3.44 -40.09
CA ALA A 3 37.97 3.11 -40.38
C ALA A 3 37.41 1.96 -39.51
N VAL A 4 38.25 0.97 -39.17
CA VAL A 4 37.85 -0.18 -38.34
C VAL A 4 37.67 0.23 -36.88
N SER A 5 38.51 1.14 -36.37
CA SER A 5 38.33 1.71 -35.02
C SER A 5 37.09 2.58 -34.90
N LEU A 6 36.74 3.32 -35.96
CA LEU A 6 35.52 4.13 -36.00
C LEU A 6 34.25 3.26 -35.98
N MET A 7 34.23 2.17 -36.75
CA MET A 7 33.12 1.21 -36.70
C MET A 7 33.01 0.53 -35.32
N GLY A 8 34.14 0.18 -34.68
CA GLY A 8 34.14 -0.42 -33.34
C GLY A 8 33.53 0.50 -32.27
N LEU A 9 33.83 1.80 -32.34
CA LEU A 9 33.28 2.82 -31.42
C LEU A 9 31.76 2.99 -31.59
N VAL A 10 31.27 2.99 -32.83
CA VAL A 10 29.83 3.10 -33.11
C VAL A 10 29.07 1.88 -32.58
N VAL A 11 29.58 0.67 -32.82
CA VAL A 11 28.93 -0.57 -32.36
C VAL A 11 28.92 -0.64 -30.82
N ALA A 12 30.02 -0.26 -30.16
CA ALA A 12 30.06 -0.18 -28.70
C ALA A 12 29.05 0.82 -28.13
N GLY A 13 28.90 1.99 -28.78
CA GLY A 13 27.90 2.99 -28.40
C GLY A 13 26.45 2.48 -28.53
N VAL A 14 26.12 1.79 -29.62
CA VAL A 14 24.79 1.22 -29.85
C VAL A 14 24.47 0.11 -28.85
N LEU A 15 25.41 -0.78 -28.56
CA LEU A 15 25.23 -1.82 -27.55
C LEU A 15 25.04 -1.22 -26.15
N GLY A 16 25.83 -0.21 -25.78
CA GLY A 16 25.67 0.49 -24.50
C GLY A 16 24.29 1.15 -24.35
N ALA A 17 23.77 1.75 -25.43
CA ALA A 17 22.43 2.35 -25.45
C ALA A 17 21.33 1.29 -25.34
N MET A 18 21.44 0.16 -26.04
CA MET A 18 20.48 -0.95 -25.92
C MET A 18 20.43 -1.52 -24.50
N TRP A 19 21.58 -1.74 -23.87
CA TRP A 19 21.64 -2.21 -22.48
C TRP A 19 20.98 -1.25 -21.49
N SER A 20 21.18 0.06 -21.69
CA SER A 20 20.56 1.09 -20.86
C SER A 20 19.04 1.11 -21.05
N SER A 21 18.57 1.00 -22.30
CA SER A 21 17.14 0.95 -22.63
C SER A 21 16.44 -0.24 -21.99
N VAL A 22 17.02 -1.45 -22.08
CA VAL A 22 16.44 -2.67 -21.47
C VAL A 22 16.30 -2.54 -19.95
N ARG A 23 17.28 -1.91 -19.28
CA ARG A 23 17.18 -1.67 -17.84
C ARG A 23 16.09 -0.67 -17.50
N LEU A 24 15.99 0.41 -18.29
CA LEU A 24 14.95 1.43 -18.11
C LEU A 24 13.56 0.83 -18.31
N SER A 25 13.37 -0.01 -19.32
CA SER A 25 12.09 -0.69 -19.60
C SER A 25 11.63 -1.54 -18.41
N ARG A 26 12.52 -2.36 -17.84
CA ARG A 26 12.18 -3.19 -16.67
C ARG A 26 11.78 -2.36 -15.45
N PHE A 27 12.51 -1.27 -15.20
CA PHE A 27 12.18 -0.37 -14.11
C PHE A 27 10.80 0.28 -14.29
N SER A 28 10.50 0.73 -15.52
CA SER A 28 9.19 1.29 -15.86
C SER A 28 8.06 0.27 -15.69
N ASP A 29 8.26 -0.98 -16.14
CA ASP A 29 7.26 -2.05 -16.02
C ASP A 29 6.99 -2.38 -14.55
N ASP A 30 8.04 -2.48 -13.73
CA ASP A 30 7.91 -2.76 -12.31
C ASP A 30 7.23 -1.62 -11.57
N GLN A 31 7.52 -0.37 -11.92
CA GLN A 31 6.83 0.78 -11.37
C GLN A 31 5.33 0.73 -11.70
N ALA A 32 4.96 0.48 -12.96
CA ALA A 32 3.57 0.38 -13.37
C ALA A 32 2.82 -0.75 -12.64
N LYS A 33 3.46 -1.90 -12.45
CA LYS A 33 2.90 -3.02 -11.68
C LYS A 33 2.71 -2.68 -10.20
N VAL A 34 3.68 -2.00 -9.58
CA VAL A 34 3.55 -1.55 -8.19
C VAL A 34 2.37 -0.59 -8.01
N GLU A 35 2.17 0.35 -8.93
CA GLU A 35 1.00 1.25 -8.89
C GLU A 35 -0.32 0.48 -9.05
N ALA A 36 -0.36 -0.51 -9.95
CA ALA A 36 -1.54 -1.34 -10.13
C ALA A 36 -1.88 -2.17 -8.88
N VAL A 37 -0.87 -2.76 -8.24
CA VAL A 37 -1.05 -3.51 -6.98
C VAL A 37 -1.47 -2.58 -5.84
N LEU A 38 -0.85 -1.40 -5.70
CA LEU A 38 -1.22 -0.42 -4.69
C LEU A 38 -2.65 0.09 -4.89
N GLY A 39 -3.04 0.39 -6.13
CA GLY A 39 -4.41 0.78 -6.46
C GLY A 39 -5.42 -0.32 -6.13
N SER A 40 -5.12 -1.56 -6.51
CA SER A 40 -5.96 -2.71 -6.17
C SER A 40 -6.04 -2.96 -4.66
N ALA A 41 -4.92 -2.81 -3.94
CA ALA A 41 -4.87 -2.95 -2.49
C ALA A 41 -5.71 -1.87 -1.79
N ALA A 42 -5.62 -0.63 -2.25
CA ALA A 42 -6.42 0.48 -1.74
C ALA A 42 -7.92 0.27 -1.97
N ASP A 43 -8.30 -0.16 -3.18
CA ASP A 43 -9.70 -0.44 -3.52
C ASP A 43 -10.28 -1.57 -2.67
N ARG A 44 -9.55 -2.68 -2.52
CA ARG A 44 -9.94 -3.79 -1.64
C ARG A 44 -10.06 -3.33 -0.19
N LEU A 45 -9.13 -2.51 0.28
CA LEU A 45 -9.14 -1.99 1.64
C LEU A 45 -10.31 -1.03 1.88
N ALA A 46 -10.64 -0.18 0.91
CA ALA A 46 -11.75 0.75 0.97
C ALA A 46 -13.10 0.02 1.00
N ASN A 47 -13.26 -1.03 0.19
CA ASN A 47 -14.48 -1.83 0.12
C ASN A 47 -14.65 -2.83 1.28
N TYR A 48 -13.56 -3.18 1.98
CA TYR A 48 -13.63 -4.11 3.10
C TYR A 48 -14.30 -3.47 4.33
N ALA A 49 -14.94 -4.27 5.18
CA ALA A 49 -15.56 -3.78 6.41
C ALA A 49 -14.55 -3.04 7.31
N TYR A 50 -15.04 -2.05 8.06
CA TYR A 50 -14.26 -1.37 9.09
C TYR A 50 -14.00 -2.33 10.26
N ILE A 51 -12.73 -2.47 10.66
CA ILE A 51 -12.34 -3.23 11.85
C ILE A 51 -11.99 -2.22 12.94
N PRO A 52 -12.70 -2.16 14.09
CA PRO A 52 -12.44 -1.18 15.15
C PRO A 52 -11.06 -1.32 15.79
N CYS A 53 -10.59 -2.56 15.96
CA CYS A 53 -9.33 -2.89 16.63
C CYS A 53 -8.47 -3.82 15.74
N PRO A 54 -7.96 -3.29 14.61
CA PRO A 54 -7.18 -4.08 13.66
C PRO A 54 -5.78 -4.35 14.23
N THR A 55 -5.25 -5.54 13.95
CA THR A 55 -3.85 -5.89 14.22
C THR A 55 -3.07 -5.93 12.91
N ILE A 56 -1.78 -5.59 12.98
CA ILE A 56 -0.89 -5.57 11.81
C ILE A 56 -0.46 -7.00 11.41
N SER A 57 -0.43 -7.93 12.37
CA SER A 57 0.19 -9.26 12.24
C SER A 57 -0.76 -10.45 12.47
N GLY A 58 -2.07 -10.30 12.25
CA GLY A 58 -3.05 -11.37 12.50
C GLY A 58 -4.09 -11.58 11.38
N ASN A 59 -4.64 -12.80 11.30
CA ASN A 59 -5.70 -13.19 10.35
C ASN A 59 -7.02 -12.42 10.51
N GLY A 60 -7.17 -11.60 11.56
CA GLY A 60 -8.32 -10.72 11.80
C GLY A 60 -8.09 -9.26 11.39
N GLY A 61 -6.96 -8.93 10.73
CA GLY A 61 -6.59 -7.57 10.32
C GLY A 61 -6.82 -7.27 8.83
N TYR A 62 -6.36 -6.11 8.38
CA TYR A 62 -6.41 -5.71 6.97
C TYR A 62 -5.36 -6.42 6.09
N LEU A 63 -4.33 -7.02 6.69
CA LEU A 63 -3.21 -7.65 6.00
C LEU A 63 -3.62 -8.68 4.92
N PRO A 64 -4.46 -9.70 5.17
CA PRO A 64 -4.81 -10.70 4.15
C PRO A 64 -5.55 -10.07 2.95
N ILE A 65 -6.34 -9.01 3.18
CA ILE A 65 -7.10 -8.33 2.12
C ILE A 65 -6.17 -7.54 1.20
N VAL A 66 -5.19 -6.84 1.79
CA VAL A 66 -4.18 -6.08 1.06
C VAL A 66 -3.23 -7.03 0.32
N GLN A 67 -2.83 -8.14 0.95
CA GLN A 67 -1.98 -9.16 0.33
C GLN A 67 -2.63 -9.87 -0.86
N ALA A 68 -3.96 -10.00 -0.88
CA ALA A 68 -4.68 -10.53 -2.03
C ALA A 68 -4.54 -9.67 -3.30
N ALA A 69 -4.17 -8.38 -3.17
CA ALA A 69 -3.90 -7.51 -4.31
C ALA A 69 -2.65 -7.90 -5.11
N ALA A 70 -1.71 -8.62 -4.49
CA ALA A 70 -0.51 -9.13 -5.18
C ALA A 70 -0.87 -10.08 -6.34
N GLY A 71 -2.00 -10.79 -6.22
CA GLY A 71 -2.50 -11.70 -7.25
C GLY A 71 -2.94 -11.01 -8.54
N THR A 72 -3.15 -9.68 -8.54
CA THR A 72 -3.52 -8.93 -9.76
C THR A 72 -2.40 -8.93 -10.81
N VAL A 73 -1.15 -9.13 -10.38
CA VAL A 73 0.05 -9.17 -11.25
C VAL A 73 0.86 -10.46 -11.07
N ASP A 74 0.23 -11.52 -10.54
CA ASP A 74 0.85 -12.81 -10.24
C ASP A 74 2.09 -12.73 -9.33
N TRP A 75 2.10 -11.79 -8.37
CA TRP A 75 3.17 -11.66 -7.40
C TRP A 75 2.90 -12.46 -6.12
N PRO A 76 3.96 -12.91 -5.42
CA PRO A 76 3.81 -13.48 -4.09
C PRO A 76 3.13 -12.49 -3.13
N SER A 77 2.24 -12.97 -2.26
CA SER A 77 1.57 -12.17 -1.23
C SER A 77 2.54 -11.47 -0.28
N SER A 78 3.77 -11.99 -0.14
CA SER A 78 4.84 -11.37 0.65
C SER A 78 5.37 -10.05 0.07
N THR A 79 5.06 -9.73 -1.18
CA THR A 79 5.45 -8.45 -1.81
C THR A 79 4.66 -7.26 -1.26
N VAL A 80 3.50 -7.53 -0.67
CA VAL A 80 2.61 -6.52 -0.11
C VAL A 80 2.58 -6.67 1.40
N THR A 81 2.90 -5.58 2.09
CA THR A 81 2.94 -5.55 3.55
C THR A 81 2.16 -4.37 4.07
N LEU A 82 1.64 -4.51 5.28
CA LEU A 82 0.99 -3.45 6.01
C LEU A 82 1.99 -2.90 7.02
N THR A 83 2.44 -1.67 6.80
CA THR A 83 3.53 -1.07 7.60
C THR A 83 3.01 -0.49 8.91
N SER A 84 1.84 0.16 8.88
CA SER A 84 1.25 0.71 10.09
C SER A 84 -0.26 0.89 9.98
N VAL A 85 -0.93 0.77 11.11
CA VAL A 85 -2.29 1.32 11.31
C VAL A 85 -2.18 2.39 12.37
N ARG A 86 -2.65 3.59 12.06
CA ARG A 86 -2.78 4.69 13.01
C ARG A 86 -4.25 5.05 13.18
N PHE A 87 -4.58 5.56 14.35
CA PHE A 87 -5.93 5.95 14.74
C PHE A 87 -5.96 7.46 14.92
N TRP A 88 -7.04 8.09 14.51
CA TRP A 88 -7.19 9.52 14.74
C TRP A 88 -7.47 9.80 16.21
N SER A 89 -6.61 10.60 16.81
CA SER A 89 -6.77 11.12 18.16
C SER A 89 -7.14 12.60 18.09
N PRO A 90 -8.44 12.96 18.22
CA PRO A 90 -8.85 14.35 18.24
C PRO A 90 -8.33 15.04 19.51
N THR A 91 -7.68 16.19 19.36
CA THR A 91 -7.31 17.09 20.47
C THR A 91 -8.37 18.17 20.70
N SER A 92 -9.15 18.47 19.66
CA SER A 92 -10.32 19.35 19.67
C SER A 92 -11.37 18.85 18.66
N THR A 93 -12.45 19.61 18.44
CA THR A 93 -13.51 19.27 17.47
C THR A 93 -13.07 19.28 16.00
N SER A 94 -12.00 20.00 15.66
CA SER A 94 -11.48 20.15 14.28
C SER A 94 -9.98 19.87 14.14
N THR A 95 -9.28 19.59 15.23
CA THR A 95 -7.85 19.30 15.25
C THR A 95 -7.57 17.98 15.97
N GLY A 96 -6.58 17.26 15.47
CA GLY A 96 -6.15 15.99 16.02
C GLY A 96 -4.86 15.53 15.38
N THR A 97 -4.40 14.38 15.84
CA THR A 97 -3.13 13.77 15.44
C THR A 97 -3.33 12.27 15.23
N TRP A 98 -2.52 11.68 14.35
CA TRP A 98 -2.50 10.24 14.13
C TRP A 98 -1.67 9.55 15.22
N SER A 99 -2.31 8.70 16.00
CA SER A 99 -1.70 7.91 17.08
C SER A 99 -1.56 6.45 16.68
N THR A 100 -0.52 5.77 17.15
CA THR A 100 -0.40 4.30 17.03
C THR A 100 -1.24 3.55 18.06
N THR A 101 -1.70 4.25 19.11
CA THR A 101 -2.55 3.68 20.14
C THR A 101 -4.01 3.91 19.76
N ASN A 102 -4.79 2.82 19.73
CA ASN A 102 -6.23 2.92 19.53
C ASN A 102 -6.85 3.64 20.73
N GLY A 103 -7.61 4.70 20.46
CA GLY A 103 -8.34 5.41 21.50
C GLY A 103 -9.55 4.63 22.02
N LEU A 104 -9.97 3.57 21.33
CA LEU A 104 -11.09 2.72 21.73
C LEU A 104 -10.66 1.71 22.81
N THR A 105 -11.52 1.50 23.80
CA THR A 105 -11.37 0.47 24.83
C THR A 105 -11.85 -0.90 24.31
N ASN A 106 -11.45 -2.00 24.97
CA ASN A 106 -11.82 -3.36 24.53
C ASN A 106 -13.33 -3.61 24.40
N GLY A 107 -14.17 -2.91 25.17
CA GLY A 107 -15.63 -2.97 25.03
C GLY A 107 -16.18 -2.23 23.81
N GLU A 108 -15.44 -1.24 23.30
CA GLU A 108 -15.77 -0.45 22.11
C GLU A 108 -15.24 -1.10 20.82
N CYS A 109 -14.42 -2.15 20.91
CA CYS A 109 -13.90 -2.91 19.77
C CYS A 109 -14.98 -3.77 19.04
N ASN A 110 -16.21 -3.84 19.56
CA ASN A 110 -17.29 -4.74 19.10
C ASN A 110 -18.40 -4.03 18.30
N GLU A 111 -18.04 -3.20 17.32
CA GLU A 111 -18.93 -2.73 16.23
C GLU A 111 -19.89 -1.55 16.50
N ALA A 112 -20.08 -1.07 17.73
CA ALA A 112 -21.04 0.02 18.01
C ALA A 112 -20.46 1.45 17.91
N ALA A 113 -19.18 1.61 17.57
CA ALA A 113 -18.55 2.92 17.46
C ALA A 113 -19.11 3.70 16.25
N SER A 114 -20.11 4.54 16.52
CA SER A 114 -20.85 5.34 15.54
C SER A 114 -19.95 6.26 14.69
N LEU A 115 -20.36 6.42 13.43
CA LEU A 115 -19.99 7.41 12.40
C LEU A 115 -19.59 8.80 12.89
N THR A 116 -20.08 9.20 14.05
CA THR A 116 -20.07 10.59 14.54
C THR A 116 -18.82 10.96 15.31
N THR A 117 -17.92 10.01 15.60
CA THR A 117 -16.75 10.27 16.45
C THR A 117 -15.49 10.27 15.60
N ALA A 118 -14.78 11.40 15.54
CA ALA A 118 -13.47 11.49 14.86
C ALA A 118 -12.50 10.37 15.29
N ARG A 119 -12.69 9.80 16.49
CA ARG A 119 -11.99 8.63 17.05
C ARG A 119 -12.06 7.35 16.21
N THR A 120 -12.99 7.23 15.25
CA THR A 120 -13.14 6.03 14.41
C THR A 120 -12.39 6.11 13.07
N LEU A 121 -11.66 7.18 12.79
CA LEU A 121 -10.81 7.26 11.60
C LEU A 121 -9.53 6.44 11.80
N GLN A 122 -9.16 5.70 10.75
CA GLN A 122 -7.94 4.89 10.71
C GLN A 122 -7.13 5.26 9.48
N LEU A 123 -5.83 5.46 9.66
CA LEU A 123 -4.86 5.62 8.57
C LEU A 123 -4.10 4.30 8.44
N VAL A 124 -4.29 3.62 7.31
CA VAL A 124 -3.63 2.34 7.03
C VAL A 124 -2.55 2.59 5.98
N THR A 125 -1.31 2.28 6.33
CA THR A 125 -0.16 2.40 5.43
C THR A 125 0.14 1.03 4.82
N ILE A 126 0.10 0.96 3.51
CA ILE A 126 0.44 -0.21 2.71
C ILE A 126 1.79 0.05 2.05
N GLU A 127 2.66 -0.95 2.05
CA GLU A 127 3.91 -0.96 1.28
C GLU A 127 3.87 -2.10 0.26
N VAL A 128 4.29 -1.81 -0.97
CA VAL A 128 4.45 -2.81 -2.02
C VAL A 128 5.90 -2.78 -2.48
N THR A 129 6.52 -3.96 -2.53
CA THR A 129 7.89 -4.17 -3.01
C THR A 129 7.87 -5.05 -4.25
N SER A 130 8.33 -4.53 -5.39
CA SER A 130 8.50 -5.31 -6.60
C SER A 130 9.63 -6.36 -6.44
N PRO A 131 9.64 -7.43 -7.26
CA PRO A 131 10.74 -8.39 -7.29
C PRO A 131 12.11 -7.78 -7.63
N SER A 132 12.13 -6.63 -8.33
CA SER A 132 13.35 -5.87 -8.64
C SER A 132 13.84 -4.98 -7.48
N GLY A 133 13.06 -4.88 -6.40
CA GLY A 133 13.40 -4.10 -5.22
C GLY A 133 12.86 -2.66 -5.23
N TYR A 134 12.08 -2.27 -6.23
CA TYR A 134 11.35 -0.99 -6.21
C TYR A 134 10.25 -1.04 -5.15
N ARG A 135 10.14 0.00 -4.34
CA ARG A 135 9.18 0.07 -3.23
C ARG A 135 8.35 1.33 -3.33
N LYS A 136 7.07 1.21 -3.01
CA LYS A 136 6.18 2.36 -2.88
C LYS A 136 5.19 2.12 -1.75
N THR A 137 4.87 3.20 -1.05
CA THR A 137 3.89 3.22 0.03
C THR A 137 2.65 4.02 -0.38
N LEU A 138 1.51 3.63 0.18
CA LEU A 138 0.25 4.33 0.04
C LEU A 138 -0.46 4.37 1.39
N GLU A 139 -1.02 5.52 1.71
CA GLU A 139 -1.82 5.71 2.92
C GLU A 139 -3.29 5.79 2.54
N VAL A 140 -4.12 4.98 3.20
CA VAL A 140 -5.56 4.93 2.99
C VAL A 140 -6.26 5.31 4.28
N VAL A 141 -7.05 6.37 4.22
CA VAL A 141 -7.92 6.77 5.34
C VAL A 141 -9.21 5.97 5.25
N LYS A 142 -9.51 5.26 6.32
CA LYS A 142 -10.72 4.47 6.49
C LYS A 142 -11.56 5.02 7.63
N ASN A 143 -12.86 4.97 7.43
CA ASN A 143 -13.87 5.40 8.38
C ASN A 143 -14.97 4.36 8.48
N ASN A 144 -15.67 4.33 9.61
CA ASN A 144 -16.85 3.49 9.78
C ASN A 144 -18.07 4.20 9.18
N VAL A 145 -18.33 4.04 7.87
CA VAL A 145 -19.44 4.74 7.18
C VAL A 145 -20.81 4.06 7.40
N PHE A 146 -20.81 2.80 7.86
CA PHE A 146 -22.00 2.00 8.07
C PHE A 146 -21.87 1.22 9.39
N PRO A 147 -22.18 1.82 10.55
CA PRO A 147 -22.28 1.06 11.78
C PRO A 147 -23.36 0.01 11.58
N ARG A 148 -23.02 -1.26 11.77
CA ARG A 148 -24.06 -2.31 11.84
C ARG A 148 -24.98 -1.92 12.98
N ILE A 149 -26.21 -1.56 12.63
CA ILE A 149 -27.29 -1.44 13.60
C ILE A 149 -27.62 -2.89 13.96
N ILE A 150 -27.08 -3.37 15.08
CA ILE A 150 -27.50 -4.64 15.66
C ILE A 150 -28.86 -4.37 16.31
N SER A 151 -29.95 -4.77 15.65
CA SER A 151 -31.31 -4.73 16.21
C SER A 151 -31.54 -5.91 17.14
#